data_AF-A0A2G6FY63-F1
#
_entry.id   AF-A0A2G6FY63-F1
#
_cell.length_a   1.000
_cell.length_b   1.000
_cell.length_c   1.000
_cell.angle_alpha   90.00
_cell.angle_beta   90.00
_cell.angle_gamma   90.00
#
_symmetry.space_group_name_H-M   'P 1'
#
loop_
_entity.id
_entity.type
_entity.pdbx_description
1 polymer ?
#
loop_
_entity_poly.entity_id
_entity_poly.type
_entity_poly.pdbx_seq_one_letter_code
_entity_poly.pdbx_strand_id
1 'polypeptide(L)'
;DGVEKESVVLNQAGNWKHSFTNLPKYKANKAIVYTVTEDAISGYASEITGDVASGFIVKNTNTETVSVDVTKQWIGKTGTAAQMV
;
A
#
# COMPACT_ATOMS: atom_id res chain seq x y z
N ASP A 1 0.02 -0.58 -26.43
CA ASP A 1 -1.28 0.10 -26.71
C ASP A 1 -2.05 0.41 -25.43
N GLY A 2 -1.60 -0.05 -24.25
CA GLY A 2 -2.18 0.37 -22.95
C GLY A 2 -3.60 -0.14 -22.73
N VAL A 3 -4.02 -1.14 -23.50
CA VAL A 3 -5.37 -1.69 -23.45
C VAL A 3 -5.46 -2.63 -22.26
N GLU A 4 -6.35 -2.31 -21.32
CA GLU A 4 -6.72 -3.17 -20.23
C GLU A 4 -7.19 -4.53 -20.76
N LYS A 5 -6.65 -5.61 -20.19
CA LYS A 5 -6.96 -6.98 -20.61
C LYS A 5 -7.91 -7.69 -19.67
N GLU A 6 -7.73 -7.45 -18.37
CA GLU A 6 -8.47 -8.12 -17.32
C GLU A 6 -8.41 -7.25 -16.07
N SER A 7 -9.49 -7.27 -15.30
CA SER A 7 -9.60 -6.64 -13.99
C SER A 7 -10.09 -7.66 -12.98
N VAL A 8 -9.54 -7.62 -11.77
CA VAL A 8 -9.81 -8.58 -10.71
C VAL A 8 -10.01 -7.86 -9.38
N VAL A 9 -11.04 -8.28 -8.64
CA VAL A 9 -11.23 -7.86 -7.24
C VAL A 9 -10.56 -8.87 -6.33
N LEU A 10 -9.50 -8.43 -5.64
CA LEU A 10 -8.84 -9.24 -4.63
C LEU A 10 -9.53 -9.08 -3.27
N ASN A 11 -9.52 -10.15 -2.49
CA ASN A 11 -10.07 -10.15 -1.15
C ASN A 11 -9.31 -11.15 -0.25
N GLN A 12 -9.69 -11.14 1.02
CA GLN A 12 -9.09 -12.02 2.03
C GLN A 12 -9.28 -13.51 1.73
N ALA A 13 -10.43 -13.93 1.19
CA ALA A 13 -10.67 -15.33 0.85
C ALA A 13 -9.72 -15.84 -0.24
N GLY A 14 -9.36 -14.96 -1.19
CA GLY A 14 -8.32 -15.21 -2.20
C GLY A 14 -6.90 -15.00 -1.71
N ASN A 15 -6.69 -14.72 -0.42
CA ASN A 15 -5.40 -14.38 0.18
C ASN A 15 -4.66 -13.23 -0.54
N TRP A 16 -5.41 -12.29 -1.13
CA TRP A 16 -4.85 -11.15 -1.88
C TRP A 16 -3.89 -11.57 -3.01
N LYS A 17 -4.15 -12.72 -3.65
CA LYS A 17 -3.34 -13.25 -4.75
C LYS A 17 -4.18 -13.47 -6.00
N HIS A 18 -3.56 -13.26 -7.14
CA HIS A 18 -4.14 -13.59 -8.43
C HIS A 18 -3.03 -13.92 -9.44
N SER A 19 -3.38 -14.68 -10.48
CA SER A 19 -2.48 -15.03 -11.57
C SER A 19 -3.20 -14.87 -12.89
N PHE A 20 -2.76 -13.89 -13.69
CA PHE A 20 -3.23 -13.71 -15.05
C PHE A 20 -2.59 -14.81 -15.93
N THR A 21 -3.41 -15.65 -16.54
CA THR A 21 -2.94 -16.80 -17.34
C THR A 21 -3.32 -16.63 -18.81
N ASN A 22 -2.66 -17.38 -19.69
CA ASN A 22 -2.95 -17.39 -21.14
C ASN A 22 -2.77 -16.04 -21.85
N LEU A 23 -1.88 -15.17 -21.33
CA LEU A 23 -1.53 -13.90 -21.95
C LEU A 23 -0.48 -14.09 -23.07
N PRO A 24 -0.66 -13.49 -24.26
CA PRO A 24 0.29 -13.63 -25.37
C PRO A 24 1.63 -12.99 -25.03
N LYS A 25 2.74 -13.65 -25.36
CA LYS A 25 4.09 -13.08 -25.14
C LYS A 25 4.48 -12.03 -26.20
N TYR A 26 3.96 -12.17 -27.42
CA TYR A 26 4.31 -11.33 -28.55
C TYR A 26 3.07 -10.83 -29.29
N LYS A 27 3.15 -9.62 -29.84
CA LYS A 27 2.18 -9.06 -30.78
C LYS A 27 2.93 -8.40 -31.93
N ALA A 28 2.61 -8.78 -33.17
CA ALA A 28 3.29 -8.28 -34.38
C ALA A 28 4.84 -8.34 -34.27
N ASN A 29 5.36 -9.51 -33.87
CA ASN A 29 6.80 -9.78 -33.70
C ASN A 29 7.52 -8.89 -32.65
N LYS A 30 6.79 -8.20 -31.77
CA LYS A 30 7.35 -7.45 -30.64
C LYS A 30 6.90 -8.07 -29.31
N ALA A 31 7.81 -8.13 -28.34
CA ALA A 31 7.49 -8.60 -27.00
C ALA A 31 6.48 -7.63 -26.34
N ILE A 32 5.47 -8.19 -25.67
CA ILE A 32 4.51 -7.41 -24.91
C ILE A 32 5.08 -7.14 -23.53
N VAL A 33 5.06 -5.88 -23.12
CA VAL A 33 5.34 -5.47 -21.74
C VAL A 33 4.00 -5.40 -21.02
N TYR A 34 3.84 -6.21 -19.98
CA TYR A 34 2.68 -6.15 -19.10
C TYR A 34 3.00 -5.28 -17.89
N THR A 35 2.01 -4.52 -17.46
CA THR A 35 2.03 -3.68 -16.26
C THR A 35 0.74 -3.92 -15.49
N VAL A 36 0.78 -3.71 -14.17
CA VAL A 36 -0.40 -3.74 -13.31
C VAL A 36 -0.65 -2.32 -12.80
N THR A 37 -1.91 -1.95 -12.67
CA THR A 37 -2.37 -0.72 -12.01
C THR A 37 -3.36 -1.09 -10.93
N GLU A 38 -3.48 -0.24 -9.92
CA GLU A 38 -4.47 -0.36 -8.85
C GLU A 38 -5.32 0.91 -8.82
N ASP A 39 -6.64 0.74 -8.65
CA ASP A 39 -7.54 1.87 -8.44
C ASP A 39 -7.25 2.53 -7.09
N ALA A 40 -7.25 3.86 -7.07
CA ALA A 40 -6.92 4.60 -5.86
C ALA A 40 -7.89 4.28 -4.70
N ILE A 41 -7.33 3.93 -3.54
CA ILE A 41 -8.08 3.67 -2.31
C ILE A 41 -7.90 4.86 -1.37
N SER A 42 -9.01 5.50 -0.98
CA SER A 42 -8.97 6.63 -0.06
C SER A 42 -8.31 6.24 1.28
N GLY A 43 -7.40 7.08 1.77
CA GLY A 43 -6.65 6.83 3.01
C GLY A 43 -5.49 5.85 2.87
N TYR A 44 -5.14 5.44 1.65
CA TYR A 44 -4.01 4.57 1.37
C TYR A 44 -3.08 5.17 0.31
N ALA A 45 -1.78 4.92 0.49
CA ALA A 45 -0.76 5.11 -0.53
C ALA A 45 -0.37 3.75 -1.14
N SER A 46 -0.46 3.65 -2.46
CA SER A 46 -0.16 2.43 -3.23
C SER A 46 1.23 2.50 -3.86
N GLU A 47 1.97 1.40 -3.78
CA GLU A 47 3.25 1.19 -4.45
C GLU A 47 3.21 -0.15 -5.20
N ILE A 48 3.50 -0.12 -6.51
CA ILE A 48 3.55 -1.33 -7.36
C ILE A 48 5.00 -1.59 -7.76
N THR A 49 5.49 -2.79 -7.46
CA THR A 49 6.85 -3.23 -7.77
C THR A 49 6.86 -4.57 -8.50
N GLY A 50 7.98 -4.90 -9.12
CA GLY A 50 8.19 -6.17 -9.82
C GLY A 50 7.89 -6.10 -11.32
N ASP A 51 7.89 -7.27 -11.95
CA ASP A 51 7.72 -7.44 -13.39
C ASP A 51 7.14 -8.82 -13.74
N VAL A 52 7.01 -9.11 -15.04
CA VAL A 52 6.47 -10.39 -15.52
C VAL A 52 7.33 -11.59 -15.12
N ALA A 53 8.64 -11.42 -14.92
CA ALA A 53 9.55 -12.51 -14.59
C ALA A 53 9.57 -12.83 -13.09
N SER A 54 9.45 -11.80 -12.25
CA SER A 54 9.51 -11.88 -10.79
C SER A 54 8.13 -11.88 -10.11
N GLY A 55 7.08 -11.51 -10.85
CA GLY A 55 5.76 -11.24 -10.31
C GLY A 55 5.60 -9.79 -9.87
N PHE A 56 4.34 -9.33 -9.76
CA PHE A 56 4.02 -8.00 -9.25
C PHE A 56 3.62 -8.05 -7.78
N ILE A 57 4.04 -7.04 -7.02
CA ILE A 57 3.62 -6.80 -5.65
C ILE A 57 2.95 -5.43 -5.59
N VAL A 58 1.73 -5.39 -5.10
CA VAL A 58 0.98 -4.17 -4.81
C VAL A 58 0.96 -3.98 -3.29
N LYS A 59 1.54 -2.88 -2.80
CA LYS A 59 1.63 -2.55 -1.38
C LYS A 59 0.77 -1.33 -1.08
N ASN A 60 -0.21 -1.51 -0.21
CA ASN A 60 -1.07 -0.46 0.30
C ASN A 60 -0.67 -0.07 1.73
N THR A 61 -0.36 1.21 1.95
CA THR A 61 0.02 1.76 3.27
C THR A 61 -1.05 2.72 3.75
N ASN A 62 -1.69 2.46 4.90
CA ASN A 62 -2.66 3.37 5.51
C ASN A 62 -1.95 4.69 5.89
N THR A 63 -2.54 5.81 5.53
CA THR A 63 -1.99 7.17 5.73
C THR A 63 -2.72 7.97 6.80
N GLU A 64 -3.68 7.36 7.49
CA GLU A 64 -4.43 8.01 8.55
C GLU A 64 -3.53 8.23 9.78
N THR A 65 -3.81 9.30 10.53
CA THR A 65 -3.07 9.65 11.74
C THR A 65 -4.04 9.85 12.90
N VAL A 66 -3.57 9.58 14.12
CA VAL A 66 -4.31 9.83 15.35
C VAL A 66 -3.53 10.78 16.26
N SER A 67 -4.24 11.66 16.95
CA SER A 67 -3.67 12.54 17.98
C SER A 67 -3.98 11.99 19.36
N VAL A 68 -2.96 11.95 20.23
CA VAL A 68 -3.10 11.51 21.62
C VAL A 68 -2.69 12.63 22.54
N ASP A 69 -3.67 13.23 23.21
CA ASP A 69 -3.44 14.32 24.15
C ASP A 69 -2.95 13.79 25.50
N VAL A 70 -1.92 14.42 26.07
CA VAL A 70 -1.40 14.08 27.40
C VAL A 70 -1.56 15.27 28.33
N THR A 71 -2.33 15.07 29.40
CA THR A 71 -2.46 16.04 30.49
C THR A 71 -1.67 15.56 31.71
N LYS A 72 -0.67 16.33 32.12
CA LYS A 72 0.05 16.10 33.39
C LYS A 72 -0.70 16.79 34.54
N GLN A 73 -1.20 16.00 35.49
CA GLN A 73 -1.72 16.51 36.76
C GLN A 73 -0.78 16.14 37.91
N TRP A 74 -0.57 17.07 38.83
CA TRP A 74 0.14 16.84 40.09
C TRP A 74 -0.88 16.86 41.23
N ILE A 75 -0.82 15.86 42.12
CA ILE A 75 -1.63 15.83 43.36
C ILE A 75 -0.68 15.94 44.56
N GLY A 76 -0.65 17.13 45.20
CA GLY A 76 0.18 17.43 46.39
C GLY A 76 0.38 18.94 46.62
N LYS A 77 0.86 19.37 47.81
CA LYS A 77 1.14 20.79 48.12
C LYS A 77 2.27 21.34 47.23
N THR A 78 2.09 22.55 46.69
CA THR A 78 3.10 23.30 45.93
C THR A 78 4.40 23.48 46.72
N GLY A 79 5.53 23.07 46.14
CA GLY A 79 6.88 23.38 46.60
C GLY A 79 7.66 24.13 45.51
N THR A 80 8.29 25.24 45.88
CA THR A 80 9.15 26.05 45.01
C THR A 80 10.45 25.31 44.64
N ALA A 81 10.75 25.27 43.34
CA ALA A 81 12.01 24.93 42.65
C ALA A 81 12.28 23.46 42.24
N ALA A 82 12.77 23.30 41.00
CA ALA A 82 13.51 22.13 40.52
C ALA A 82 14.70 22.61 39.65
N GLN A 83 15.89 22.06 39.93
CA GLN A 83 17.18 22.29 39.25
C GLN A 83 17.46 21.06 38.36
N MET A 84 18.05 21.25 37.17
CA MET A 84 18.53 20.15 36.32
C MET A 84 19.94 19.70 36.74
N VAL A 85 20.15 18.38 36.83
CA VAL A 85 21.45 17.70 36.64
C VAL A 85 21.39 16.91 35.34
#